data_AF-A0A1M7R1V3-F1
#
_entry.id   AF-A0A1M7R1V3-F1
#
_cell.length_a   1.000
_cell.length_b   1.000
_cell.length_c   1.000
_cell.angle_alpha   90.00
_cell.angle_beta   90.00
_cell.angle_gamma   90.00
#
_symmetry.space_group_name_H-M   'P 1'
#
loop_
_entity.id
_entity.type
_entity.pdbx_description
1 polymer ?
#
loop_
_entity_poly.entity_id
_entity_poly.type
_entity_poly.pdbx_seq_one_letter_code
_entity_poly.pdbx_strand_id
1 'polypeptide(L)'
;MPEDTSLNSEDPSSRVRVLEMQTKLHHWARADPGRRFDDLFNLVHDPATLTMAFARVAGNQGARTPGVDGLTVIEVEERIGAPGFLHDLRAALKDGSFRPLPVRERKIPKPGGSGKVRSLGIPTVADRVVQAALKLVLEPVFEADFTPVSYGFRPGRRAQDAIAEIHHFGTNSYRWVLDADIEACFDRIDHVALMDRVRARVKDKRVLALVKAFLKAGILTELGENKETMTGTPQGGILSPLLANIALSALDEHLMEPWKPGGAMSTAWQRQSRRTRKQLPNWRVVRYADDFVVLVNGSREDVLAVREDVSRVLKPLGLRLSQEKTQVTHLEDGIDFLGFHIQWRRKKGTDQWHVYTFIAKRPIRQLKAKIRALTRRQSQQDLKSLLIRINQIVRGWSAYFRHAVAKNQFSGLADFIWWRVMRMLRVRHDWTWKDIRRRFVTPSGRWRPISAEGTELFDMAAVVVTRYRWRGTRIPSPWAEIQA
;
A
#
# COMPACT_ATOMS: atom_id res chain seq x y z
N MET A 1 -17.89 2.96 -40.14
CA MET A 1 -18.94 1.96 -39.86
C MET A 1 -18.43 0.65 -40.43
N PRO A 2 -18.12 -0.36 -39.60
CA PRO A 2 -18.74 -0.67 -38.31
C PRO A 2 -18.09 0.02 -37.12
N GLU A 3 -18.88 0.18 -36.06
CA GLU A 3 -18.53 0.78 -34.77
C GLU A 3 -17.86 -0.26 -33.87
N ASP A 4 -16.64 0.06 -33.43
CA ASP A 4 -15.98 -0.58 -32.30
C ASP A 4 -16.81 -0.33 -31.04
N THR A 5 -17.56 -1.36 -30.62
CA THR A 5 -18.28 -1.34 -29.34
C THR A 5 -17.30 -1.72 -28.23
N SER A 6 -16.46 -0.76 -27.82
CA SER A 6 -15.70 -0.87 -26.58
C SER A 6 -16.63 -0.62 -25.38
N LEU A 7 -17.18 -1.70 -24.81
CA LEU A 7 -17.96 -1.68 -23.57
C LEU A 7 -17.05 -1.42 -22.36
N ASN A 8 -16.63 -0.17 -22.22
CA ASN A 8 -16.11 0.42 -20.99
C ASN A 8 -17.20 1.25 -20.30
N SER A 9 -18.43 0.73 -20.20
CA SER A 9 -19.49 1.36 -19.44
C SER A 9 -19.65 0.65 -18.10
N GLU A 10 -19.05 1.21 -17.05
CA GLU A 10 -19.59 1.04 -15.70
C GLU A 10 -21.10 1.27 -15.80
N ASP A 11 -21.96 0.31 -15.42
CA ASP A 11 -23.36 0.64 -15.15
C ASP A 11 -23.34 1.62 -13.96
N PRO A 12 -23.62 2.92 -14.17
CA PRO A 12 -23.49 3.91 -13.11
C PRO A 12 -24.44 3.60 -11.95
N SER A 13 -25.56 2.90 -12.24
CA SER A 13 -26.54 2.46 -11.26
C SER A 13 -25.95 1.48 -10.24
N SER A 14 -25.21 0.47 -10.71
CA SER A 14 -24.58 -0.52 -9.83
C SER A 14 -23.56 0.11 -8.87
N ARG A 15 -22.73 1.04 -9.36
CA ARG A 15 -21.72 1.73 -8.54
C ARG A 15 -22.35 2.62 -7.47
N VAL A 16 -23.38 3.39 -7.84
CA VAL A 16 -24.11 4.26 -6.91
C VAL A 16 -24.77 3.42 -5.81
N ARG A 17 -25.48 2.34 -6.20
CA ARG A 17 -26.15 1.45 -5.26
C ARG A 17 -25.18 0.82 -4.26
N VAL A 18 -24.02 0.34 -4.70
CA VAL A 18 -23.01 -0.20 -3.78
C VAL A 18 -22.48 0.88 -2.85
N LEU A 19 -22.20 2.08 -3.35
CA LEU A 19 -21.71 3.18 -2.52
C LEU A 19 -22.72 3.59 -1.44
N GLU A 20 -24.00 3.73 -1.77
CA GLU A 20 -25.07 4.02 -0.81
C GLU A 20 -25.11 2.97 0.30
N MET A 21 -25.00 1.69 -0.08
CA MET A 21 -24.99 0.56 0.84
C MET A 21 -23.78 0.60 1.78
N GLN A 22 -22.59 0.85 1.23
CA GLN A 22 -21.37 1.00 2.03
C GLN A 22 -21.47 2.17 2.99
N THR A 23 -22.06 3.29 2.56
CA THR A 23 -22.27 4.46 3.41
C THR A 23 -23.21 4.15 4.57
N LYS A 24 -24.33 3.45 4.32
CA LYS A 24 -25.23 2.96 5.39
C LYS A 24 -24.50 2.05 6.38
N LEU A 25 -23.73 1.07 5.89
CA LEU A 25 -22.94 0.17 6.75
C LEU A 25 -21.94 0.94 7.61
N HIS A 26 -21.21 1.90 7.02
CA HIS A 26 -20.24 2.72 7.74
C HIS A 26 -20.90 3.60 8.81
N HIS A 27 -22.03 4.23 8.50
CA HIS A 27 -22.79 5.02 9.47
C HIS A 27 -23.30 4.17 10.63
N TRP A 28 -23.89 3.01 10.37
CA TRP A 28 -24.35 2.11 11.42
C TRP A 28 -23.21 1.57 12.28
N ALA A 29 -22.07 1.22 11.67
CA ALA A 29 -20.90 0.76 12.39
C ALA A 29 -20.32 1.85 13.32
N ARG A 30 -20.31 3.11 12.86
CA ARG A 30 -19.82 4.25 13.63
C ARG A 30 -20.78 4.71 14.74
N ALA A 31 -22.08 4.63 14.49
CA ALA A 31 -23.10 5.01 15.47
C ALA A 31 -23.17 4.02 16.64
N ASP A 32 -22.95 2.73 16.38
CA ASP A 32 -22.94 1.67 17.39
C ASP A 32 -21.68 0.78 17.24
N PRO A 33 -20.61 1.08 18.02
CA PRO A 33 -19.39 0.27 18.06
C PRO A 33 -19.60 -1.18 18.53
N GLY A 34 -20.71 -1.47 19.22
CA GLY A 34 -21.08 -2.82 19.67
C GLY A 34 -21.89 -3.61 18.64
N ARG A 35 -22.40 -2.96 17.59
CA ARG A 35 -23.26 -3.59 16.58
C ARG A 35 -22.56 -4.77 15.91
N ARG A 36 -23.28 -5.89 15.81
CA ARG A 36 -22.87 -7.07 15.05
C ARG A 36 -23.79 -7.26 13.85
N PHE A 37 -23.21 -7.29 12.65
CA PHE A 37 -23.95 -7.41 11.40
C PHE A 37 -24.20 -8.88 11.02
N ASP A 38 -25.44 -9.24 10.76
CA ASP A 38 -25.90 -10.62 10.55
C ASP A 38 -26.48 -10.93 9.16
N ASP A 39 -26.74 -9.92 8.33
CA ASP A 39 -27.25 -10.08 6.95
C ASP A 39 -26.31 -9.52 5.87
N LEU A 40 -25.00 -9.69 6.07
CA LEU A 40 -23.99 -9.17 5.11
C LEU A 40 -23.87 -10.04 3.86
N PHE A 41 -24.18 -11.34 3.94
CA PHE A 41 -24.05 -12.28 2.83
C PHE A 41 -24.93 -11.89 1.65
N ASN A 42 -26.13 -11.37 1.91
CA ASN A 42 -27.03 -10.83 0.88
C ASN A 42 -26.40 -9.71 0.07
N LEU A 43 -25.53 -8.92 0.69
CA LEU A 43 -24.80 -7.85 0.01
C LEU A 43 -23.62 -8.39 -0.79
N VAL A 44 -23.00 -9.49 -0.37
CA VAL A 44 -21.85 -10.11 -1.05
C VAL A 44 -22.27 -10.73 -2.39
N HIS A 45 -23.43 -11.37 -2.46
CA HIS A 45 -23.96 -11.97 -3.71
C HIS A 45 -24.97 -11.08 -4.44
N ASP A 46 -25.14 -9.83 -4.02
CA ASP A 46 -25.97 -8.86 -4.75
C ASP A 46 -25.39 -8.63 -6.16
N PRO A 47 -26.22 -8.61 -7.21
CA PRO A 47 -25.75 -8.41 -8.58
C PRO A 47 -24.92 -7.14 -8.77
N ALA A 48 -25.29 -6.01 -8.13
CA ALA A 48 -24.53 -4.77 -8.26
C ALA A 48 -23.16 -4.89 -7.59
N THR A 49 -23.08 -5.56 -6.43
CA THR A 49 -21.80 -5.84 -5.75
C THR A 49 -20.90 -6.72 -6.60
N LEU A 50 -21.42 -7.79 -7.19
CA LEU A 50 -20.65 -8.71 -8.03
C LEU A 50 -20.16 -8.05 -9.33
N THR A 51 -21.00 -7.25 -9.98
CA THR A 51 -20.60 -6.45 -11.14
C THR A 51 -19.50 -5.46 -10.81
N MET A 52 -19.63 -4.72 -9.70
CA MET A 52 -18.59 -3.79 -9.24
C MET A 52 -17.29 -4.52 -8.87
N ALA A 53 -17.40 -5.69 -8.23
CA ALA A 53 -16.26 -6.53 -7.88
C ALA A 53 -15.53 -7.04 -9.13
N PHE A 54 -16.26 -7.50 -10.15
CA PHE A 54 -15.70 -7.92 -11.44
C PHE A 54 -14.99 -6.78 -12.15
N ALA A 55 -15.62 -5.61 -12.27
CA ALA A 55 -15.01 -4.43 -12.88
C ALA A 55 -13.69 -4.05 -12.19
N ARG A 56 -13.62 -4.13 -10.86
CA ARG A 56 -12.37 -3.93 -10.11
C ARG A 56 -11.31 -4.97 -10.45
N VAL A 57 -11.68 -6.24 -10.59
CA VAL A 57 -10.75 -7.32 -10.97
C VAL A 57 -10.26 -7.13 -12.41
N ALA A 58 -11.14 -6.76 -13.33
CA ALA A 58 -10.85 -6.53 -14.74
C ALA A 58 -9.94 -5.31 -14.96
N GLY A 59 -10.14 -4.22 -14.21
CA GLY A 59 -9.31 -3.02 -14.29
C GLY A 59 -7.91 -3.17 -13.68
N ASN A 60 -7.61 -4.27 -12.97
CA ASN A 60 -6.32 -4.47 -12.33
C ASN A 60 -5.27 -5.07 -13.28
N GLN A 61 -3.99 -4.78 -13.06
CA GLN A 61 -2.88 -5.37 -13.83
C GLN A 61 -2.84 -6.92 -13.75
N GLY A 62 -3.44 -7.49 -12.70
CA GLY A 62 -3.58 -8.93 -12.51
C GLY A 62 -4.65 -9.60 -13.39
N ALA A 63 -5.46 -8.83 -14.14
CA ALA A 63 -6.53 -9.35 -15.01
C ALA A 63 -6.03 -10.37 -16.05
N ARG A 64 -4.79 -10.18 -16.52
CA ARG A 64 -4.10 -11.05 -17.49
C ARG A 64 -3.42 -12.26 -16.87
N THR A 65 -3.50 -12.43 -15.54
CA THR A 65 -2.81 -13.50 -14.83
C THR A 65 -3.83 -14.53 -14.34
N PRO A 66 -3.80 -15.76 -14.86
CA PRO A 66 -4.73 -16.80 -14.46
C PRO A 66 -4.36 -17.42 -13.11
N GLY A 67 -5.37 -17.97 -12.44
CA GLY A 67 -5.24 -18.79 -11.24
C GLY A 67 -4.81 -20.21 -11.58
N VAL A 68 -5.23 -21.17 -10.74
CA VAL A 68 -4.99 -22.61 -10.97
C VAL A 68 -5.89 -23.21 -12.06
N ASP A 69 -7.02 -22.56 -12.32
CA ASP A 69 -8.03 -22.93 -13.34
C ASP A 69 -7.66 -22.50 -14.76
N GLY A 70 -6.57 -21.74 -14.92
CA GLY A 70 -6.12 -21.26 -16.23
C GLY A 70 -6.92 -20.08 -16.80
N LEU A 71 -8.05 -19.70 -16.20
CA LEU A 71 -8.92 -18.65 -16.73
C LEU A 71 -8.39 -17.24 -16.43
N THR A 72 -8.39 -16.40 -17.46
CA THR A 72 -8.13 -14.95 -17.40
C THR A 72 -9.42 -14.14 -17.50
N VAL A 73 -9.36 -12.85 -17.16
CA VAL A 73 -10.53 -11.96 -17.31
C VAL A 73 -10.97 -11.87 -18.77
N ILE A 74 -10.00 -11.78 -19.69
CA ILE A 74 -10.26 -11.69 -21.14
C ILE A 74 -11.02 -12.94 -21.60
N GLU A 75 -10.60 -14.13 -21.19
CA GLU A 75 -11.30 -15.37 -21.56
C GLU A 75 -12.71 -15.44 -20.95
N VAL A 76 -12.90 -14.92 -19.75
CA VAL A 76 -14.26 -14.82 -19.15
C VAL A 76 -15.13 -13.89 -19.99
N GLU A 77 -14.61 -12.74 -20.42
CA GLU A 77 -15.35 -11.76 -21.23
C GLU A 77 -15.65 -12.29 -22.64
N GLU A 78 -14.68 -12.93 -23.29
CA GLU A 78 -14.78 -13.37 -24.69
C GLU A 78 -15.48 -14.73 -24.86
N ARG A 79 -15.29 -15.68 -23.94
CA ARG A 79 -15.81 -17.06 -24.09
C ARG A 79 -17.11 -17.32 -23.33
N ILE A 80 -17.25 -16.77 -22.13
CA ILE A 80 -18.38 -17.04 -21.22
C ILE A 80 -19.38 -15.88 -21.24
N GLY A 81 -18.86 -14.65 -21.34
CA GLY A 81 -19.61 -13.42 -21.13
C GLY A 81 -19.70 -13.09 -19.64
N ALA A 82 -19.33 -11.85 -19.28
CA ALA A 82 -19.35 -11.39 -17.89
C ALA A 82 -20.73 -11.54 -17.20
N PRO A 83 -21.88 -11.23 -17.84
CA PRO A 83 -23.18 -11.42 -17.20
C PRO A 83 -23.50 -12.87 -16.82
N GLY A 84 -23.21 -13.83 -17.72
CA GLY A 84 -23.42 -15.25 -17.48
C GLY A 84 -22.51 -15.77 -16.37
N PHE A 85 -21.22 -15.44 -16.44
CA PHE A 85 -20.26 -15.78 -15.40
C PHE A 85 -20.69 -15.29 -14.00
N LEU A 86 -21.16 -14.03 -13.89
CA LEU A 86 -21.60 -13.48 -12.62
C LEU A 86 -22.93 -14.07 -12.14
N HIS A 87 -23.82 -14.44 -13.06
CA HIS A 87 -25.05 -15.16 -12.73
C HIS A 87 -24.74 -16.53 -12.10
N ASP A 88 -23.84 -17.30 -12.70
CA ASP A 88 -23.46 -18.63 -12.22
C ASP A 88 -22.70 -18.56 -10.89
N LEU A 89 -21.77 -17.61 -10.78
CA LEU A 89 -21.07 -17.35 -9.52
C LEU A 89 -22.04 -16.96 -8.40
N ARG A 90 -23.05 -16.15 -8.71
CA ARG A 90 -24.10 -15.79 -7.76
C ARG A 90 -24.94 -16.99 -7.36
N ALA A 91 -25.34 -17.84 -8.29
CA ALA A 91 -26.07 -19.06 -8.00
C ALA A 91 -25.28 -19.97 -7.04
N ALA A 92 -24.00 -20.19 -7.33
CA ALA A 92 -23.09 -20.99 -6.51
C ALA A 92 -22.85 -20.41 -5.10
N LEU A 93 -22.87 -19.08 -4.95
CA LEU A 93 -22.83 -18.44 -3.64
C LEU A 93 -24.15 -18.65 -2.87
N LYS A 94 -25.30 -18.53 -3.54
CA LYS A 94 -26.61 -18.64 -2.91
C LYS A 94 -26.93 -20.05 -2.43
N ASP A 95 -26.59 -21.06 -3.22
CA ASP A 95 -26.81 -22.47 -2.86
C ASP A 95 -25.71 -23.04 -1.94
N GLY A 96 -24.62 -22.30 -1.76
CA GLY A 96 -23.51 -22.68 -0.90
C GLY A 96 -22.56 -23.72 -1.51
N SER A 97 -22.63 -23.96 -2.82
CA SER A 97 -21.72 -24.84 -3.57
C SER A 97 -20.35 -24.20 -3.85
N PHE A 98 -20.25 -22.87 -3.82
CA PHE A 98 -18.98 -22.17 -4.04
C PHE A 98 -17.90 -22.59 -3.04
N ARG A 99 -16.74 -23.03 -3.54
CA ARG A 99 -15.56 -23.38 -2.75
C ARG A 99 -14.34 -22.67 -3.32
N PRO A 100 -13.61 -21.89 -2.50
CA PRO A 100 -12.35 -21.31 -2.94
C PRO A 100 -11.36 -22.37 -3.41
N LEU A 101 -10.66 -22.08 -4.51
CA LEU A 101 -9.61 -22.95 -5.01
C LEU A 101 -8.25 -22.59 -4.39
N PRO A 102 -7.29 -23.53 -4.34
CA PRO A 102 -5.93 -23.23 -3.92
C PRO A 102 -5.33 -22.10 -4.76
N VAL A 103 -4.59 -21.20 -4.10
CA VAL A 103 -3.93 -20.10 -4.83
C VAL A 103 -2.69 -20.62 -5.55
N ARG A 104 -2.47 -20.16 -6.78
CA ARG A 104 -1.28 -20.54 -7.55
C ARG A 104 -0.05 -19.81 -7.03
N GLU A 105 0.97 -20.54 -6.57
CA GLU A 105 2.22 -19.94 -6.11
C GLU A 105 2.98 -19.30 -7.28
N ARG A 106 3.54 -18.12 -7.03
CA ARG A 106 4.51 -17.47 -7.91
C ARG A 106 5.60 -16.82 -7.07
N LYS A 107 6.85 -17.23 -7.27
CA LYS A 107 7.99 -16.65 -6.55
C LYS A 107 8.47 -15.36 -7.22
N ILE A 108 8.52 -14.27 -6.45
CA ILE A 108 9.00 -12.95 -6.89
C ILE A 108 10.21 -12.56 -6.05
N PRO A 109 11.34 -12.13 -6.63
CA PRO A 109 12.50 -11.69 -5.86
C PRO A 109 12.14 -10.52 -4.93
N LYS A 110 12.55 -10.58 -3.65
CA LYS A 110 12.38 -9.42 -2.77
C LYS A 110 13.23 -8.25 -3.31
N PRO A 111 12.70 -7.02 -3.31
CA PRO A 111 13.48 -5.87 -3.72
C PRO A 111 14.69 -5.72 -2.80
N GLY A 112 15.89 -5.53 -3.34
CA GLY A 112 17.11 -5.27 -2.54
C GLY A 112 18.22 -6.30 -2.65
N GLY A 113 18.05 -7.38 -3.41
CA GLY A 113 19.16 -8.29 -3.76
C GLY A 113 19.59 -9.24 -2.64
N SER A 114 18.78 -9.42 -1.59
CA SER A 114 19.07 -10.32 -0.48
C SER A 114 18.97 -11.81 -0.83
N GLY A 115 18.75 -12.18 -2.10
CA GLY A 115 18.49 -13.56 -2.55
C GLY A 115 17.13 -14.13 -2.10
N LYS A 116 16.51 -13.58 -1.07
CA LYS A 116 15.21 -14.03 -0.53
C LYS A 116 14.08 -13.76 -1.54
N VAL A 117 13.22 -14.75 -1.76
CA VAL A 117 12.01 -14.64 -2.59
C VAL A 117 10.77 -14.33 -1.74
N ARG A 118 9.74 -13.76 -2.37
CA ARG A 118 8.39 -13.58 -1.84
C ARG A 118 7.47 -14.49 -2.66
N SER A 119 6.84 -15.46 -2.01
CA SER A 119 5.81 -16.28 -2.63
C SER A 119 4.52 -15.46 -2.70
N LEU A 120 3.96 -15.32 -3.90
CA LEU A 120 2.66 -14.71 -4.14
C LEU A 120 1.67 -15.81 -4.49
N GLY A 121 0.51 -15.83 -3.82
CA GLY A 121 -0.63 -16.63 -4.21
C GLY A 121 -1.51 -15.87 -5.18
N ILE A 122 -1.74 -16.41 -6.37
CA ILE A 122 -2.63 -15.85 -7.39
C ILE A 122 -3.93 -16.66 -7.37
N PRO A 123 -5.05 -16.10 -6.86
CA PRO A 123 -6.34 -16.77 -6.89
C PRO A 123 -6.94 -16.78 -8.31
N THR A 124 -7.96 -17.62 -8.50
CA THR A 124 -8.77 -17.67 -9.73
C THR A 124 -9.55 -16.38 -9.95
N VAL A 125 -10.10 -16.18 -11.16
CA VAL A 125 -10.95 -15.02 -11.43
C VAL A 125 -12.17 -15.03 -10.50
N ALA A 126 -12.84 -16.17 -10.35
CA ALA A 126 -13.98 -16.32 -9.45
C ALA A 126 -13.61 -15.96 -7.99
N ASP A 127 -12.52 -16.52 -7.48
CA ASP A 127 -12.04 -16.21 -6.12
C ASP A 127 -11.74 -14.73 -5.93
N ARG A 128 -11.11 -14.08 -6.92
CA ARG A 128 -10.82 -12.64 -6.87
C ARG A 128 -12.11 -11.82 -6.85
N VAL A 129 -13.11 -12.18 -7.64
CA VAL A 129 -14.41 -11.48 -7.66
C VAL A 129 -15.10 -11.61 -6.30
N VAL A 130 -15.17 -12.83 -5.74
CA VAL A 130 -15.79 -13.04 -4.42
C VAL A 130 -15.01 -12.34 -3.31
N GLN A 131 -13.67 -12.35 -3.33
CA GLN A 131 -12.85 -11.60 -2.38
C GLN A 131 -13.04 -10.08 -2.52
N ALA A 132 -13.20 -9.57 -3.74
CA ALA A 132 -13.48 -8.16 -3.99
C ALA A 132 -14.89 -7.78 -3.50
N ALA A 133 -15.89 -8.65 -3.67
CA ALA A 133 -17.23 -8.46 -3.12
C ALA A 133 -17.23 -8.47 -1.58
N LEU A 134 -16.55 -9.42 -0.95
CA LEU A 134 -16.34 -9.44 0.50
C LEU A 134 -15.67 -8.15 0.97
N LYS A 135 -14.64 -7.69 0.27
CA LYS A 135 -13.96 -6.44 0.61
C LYS A 135 -14.92 -5.25 0.52
N LEU A 136 -15.71 -5.14 -0.55
CA LEU A 136 -16.71 -4.08 -0.71
C LEU A 136 -17.67 -4.01 0.49
N VAL A 137 -18.10 -5.16 1.02
CA VAL A 137 -19.06 -5.22 2.13
C VAL A 137 -18.40 -5.02 3.50
N LEU A 138 -17.21 -5.59 3.72
CA LEU A 138 -16.54 -5.58 5.03
C LEU A 138 -15.73 -4.31 5.29
N GLU A 139 -15.10 -3.72 4.27
CA GLU A 139 -14.27 -2.52 4.41
C GLU A 139 -14.98 -1.34 5.12
N PRO A 140 -16.23 -0.95 4.78
CA PRO A 140 -16.92 0.15 5.49
C PRO A 140 -17.21 -0.14 6.96
N VAL A 141 -17.45 -1.41 7.31
CA VAL A 141 -17.71 -1.83 8.70
C VAL A 141 -16.45 -1.68 9.55
N PHE A 142 -15.33 -2.25 9.10
CA PHE A 142 -14.08 -2.23 9.88
C PHE A 142 -13.36 -0.88 9.81
N GLU A 143 -13.50 -0.11 8.73
CA GLU A 143 -12.91 1.24 8.63
C GLU A 143 -13.46 2.19 9.71
N ALA A 144 -14.69 1.97 10.19
CA ALA A 144 -15.27 2.73 11.29
C ALA A 144 -14.54 2.54 12.63
N ASP A 145 -13.92 1.37 12.83
CA ASP A 145 -13.26 1.00 14.09
C ASP A 145 -11.75 1.30 14.06
N PHE A 146 -11.16 1.37 12.86
CA PHE A 146 -9.73 1.56 12.71
C PHE A 146 -9.25 2.92 13.23
N THR A 147 -8.27 2.87 14.14
CA THR A 147 -7.62 4.05 14.71
C THR A 147 -6.92 4.89 13.63
N PRO A 148 -6.79 6.22 13.82
CA PRO A 148 -6.27 7.12 12.78
C PRO A 148 -4.76 7.06 12.56
N VAL A 149 -4.06 6.11 13.18
CA VAL A 149 -2.59 5.92 13.13
C VAL A 149 -2.15 4.85 12.13
N SER A 150 -3.10 4.09 11.58
CA SER A 150 -2.87 3.11 10.53
C SER A 150 -3.18 3.70 9.15
N TYR A 151 -2.25 3.61 8.21
CA TYR A 151 -2.33 4.24 6.89
C TYR A 151 -2.35 3.24 5.73
N GLY A 152 -1.70 2.09 5.90
CA GLY A 152 -1.52 1.11 4.82
C GLY A 152 -2.84 0.46 4.40
N PHE A 153 -3.06 0.32 3.10
CA PHE A 153 -4.21 -0.38 2.49
C PHE A 153 -5.59 0.16 2.90
N ARG A 154 -5.67 1.41 3.34
CA ARG A 154 -6.93 2.07 3.74
C ARG A 154 -7.33 3.15 2.74
N PRO A 155 -8.63 3.34 2.51
CA PRO A 155 -9.10 4.34 1.56
C PRO A 155 -8.79 5.77 2.04
N GLY A 156 -8.45 6.67 1.10
CA GLY A 156 -8.18 8.08 1.40
C GLY A 156 -6.87 8.38 2.17
N ARG A 157 -6.10 7.33 2.52
CA ARG A 157 -4.85 7.40 3.28
C ARG A 157 -3.65 7.07 2.38
N ARG A 158 -2.59 7.87 2.47
CA ARG A 158 -1.37 7.74 1.65
C ARG A 158 -0.13 7.56 2.52
N ALA A 159 0.93 7.02 1.95
CA ALA A 159 2.24 6.92 2.62
C ALA A 159 2.72 8.29 3.15
N GLN A 160 2.47 9.36 2.39
CA GLN A 160 2.81 10.72 2.79
C GLN A 160 2.11 11.18 4.07
N ASP A 161 0.90 10.68 4.36
CA ASP A 161 0.20 11.01 5.61
C ASP A 161 0.97 10.46 6.83
N ALA A 162 1.46 9.22 6.74
CA ALA A 162 2.29 8.59 7.76
C ALA A 162 3.61 9.36 7.97
N ILE A 163 4.29 9.74 6.89
CA ILE A 163 5.52 10.54 6.96
C ILE A 163 5.28 11.90 7.58
N ALA A 164 4.16 12.56 7.24
CA ALA A 164 3.80 13.85 7.80
C ALA A 164 3.48 13.76 9.30
N GLU A 165 2.89 12.65 9.75
CA GLU A 165 2.68 12.40 11.18
C GLU A 165 4.02 12.21 11.92
N ILE A 166 4.95 11.44 11.37
CA ILE A 166 6.30 11.30 11.94
C ILE A 166 6.99 12.66 12.04
N HIS A 167 6.93 13.44 10.97
CA HIS A 167 7.50 14.79 10.96
C HIS A 167 6.84 15.68 12.03
N HIS A 168 5.52 15.62 12.19
CA HIS A 168 4.80 16.41 13.19
C HIS A 168 5.26 16.06 14.61
N PHE A 169 5.22 14.77 14.99
CA PHE A 169 5.59 14.36 16.35
C PHE A 169 7.10 14.48 16.62
N GLY A 170 7.95 14.20 15.64
CA GLY A 170 9.40 14.42 15.76
C GLY A 170 9.78 15.88 16.00
N THR A 171 9.02 16.81 15.41
CA THR A 171 9.18 18.26 15.69
C THR A 171 8.75 18.61 17.12
N ASN A 172 7.81 17.87 17.70
CA ASN A 172 7.24 18.07 19.04
C ASN A 172 7.86 17.16 20.11
N SER A 173 9.17 16.93 20.03
CA SER A 173 9.99 16.22 21.05
C SER A 173 9.87 14.70 21.11
N TYR A 174 9.17 14.05 20.17
CA TYR A 174 9.14 12.58 20.08
C TYR A 174 10.30 12.09 19.20
N ARG A 175 11.50 12.05 19.76
CA ARG A 175 12.74 11.87 18.99
C ARG A 175 13.38 10.50 19.12
N TRP A 176 13.04 9.75 20.17
CA TRP A 176 13.41 8.35 20.25
C TRP A 176 12.43 7.52 19.42
N VAL A 177 12.93 6.54 18.68
CA VAL A 177 12.13 5.77 17.71
C VAL A 177 12.38 4.28 17.90
N LEU A 178 11.28 3.54 18.04
CA LEU A 178 11.24 2.11 17.73
C LEU A 178 10.88 1.98 16.25
N ASP A 179 11.84 1.61 15.43
CA ASP A 179 11.63 1.27 14.02
C ASP A 179 11.40 -0.25 13.94
N ALA A 180 10.16 -0.68 13.71
CA ALA A 180 9.73 -2.06 13.90
C ALA A 180 9.13 -2.67 12.63
N ASP A 181 9.54 -3.90 12.36
CA ASP A 181 9.05 -4.72 11.24
C ASP A 181 8.55 -6.05 11.78
N ILE A 182 7.37 -6.48 11.32
CA ILE A 182 6.79 -7.77 11.71
C ILE A 182 7.30 -8.87 10.78
N GLU A 183 7.86 -9.93 11.37
CA GLU A 183 8.38 -11.05 10.60
C GLU A 183 7.25 -11.80 9.90
N ALA A 184 7.30 -11.84 8.56
CA ALA A 184 6.38 -12.61 7.72
C ALA A 184 4.90 -12.40 8.10
N CYS A 185 4.51 -11.13 8.28
CA CYS A 185 3.19 -10.75 8.81
C CYS A 185 2.03 -11.49 8.13
N PHE A 186 1.97 -11.48 6.79
CA PHE A 186 0.90 -12.15 6.06
C PHE A 186 0.92 -13.67 6.25
N ASP A 187 2.08 -14.31 6.45
CA ASP A 187 2.19 -15.78 6.52
C ASP A 187 1.95 -16.35 7.92
N ARG A 188 2.03 -15.50 8.96
CA ARG A 188 2.03 -15.93 10.38
C ARG A 188 0.79 -15.54 11.18
N ILE A 189 -0.11 -14.72 10.64
CA ILE A 189 -1.35 -14.34 11.34
C ILE A 189 -2.10 -15.60 11.77
N ASP A 190 -2.41 -15.69 13.06
CA ASP A 190 -3.22 -16.78 13.60
C ASP A 190 -4.67 -16.65 13.11
N HIS A 191 -5.22 -17.74 12.56
CA HIS A 191 -6.57 -17.76 12.00
C HIS A 191 -7.64 -17.61 13.08
N VAL A 192 -7.43 -18.15 14.27
CA VAL A 192 -8.41 -18.07 15.37
C VAL A 192 -8.50 -16.63 15.85
N ALA A 193 -7.36 -16.02 16.17
CA ALA A 193 -7.27 -14.64 16.61
C ALA A 193 -7.84 -13.66 15.57
N LEU A 194 -7.52 -13.84 14.28
CA LEU A 194 -8.10 -13.03 13.21
C LEU A 194 -9.62 -13.20 13.13
N MET A 195 -10.11 -14.45 13.12
CA MET A 195 -11.54 -14.72 12.99
C MET A 195 -12.33 -14.23 14.20
N ASP A 196 -11.75 -14.23 15.41
CA ASP A 196 -12.40 -13.68 16.61
C ASP A 196 -12.60 -12.17 16.47
N ARG A 197 -11.63 -11.44 15.92
CA ARG A 197 -11.79 -10.02 15.61
C ARG A 197 -12.84 -9.77 14.53
N VAL A 198 -12.90 -10.62 13.50
CA VAL A 198 -13.98 -10.53 12.49
C VAL A 198 -15.35 -10.78 13.12
N ARG A 199 -15.46 -11.78 14.02
CA ARG A 199 -16.71 -12.14 14.72
C ARG A 199 -17.23 -11.07 15.66
N ALA A 200 -16.32 -10.22 16.18
CA ALA A 200 -16.68 -9.09 17.03
C ALA A 200 -17.61 -8.10 16.31
N ARG A 201 -17.54 -8.02 14.98
CA ARG A 201 -18.40 -7.14 14.16
C ARG A 201 -19.32 -7.88 13.21
N VAL A 202 -19.00 -9.11 12.82
CA VAL A 202 -19.80 -9.91 11.88
C VAL A 202 -20.36 -11.14 12.60
N LYS A 203 -21.69 -11.25 12.66
CA LYS A 203 -22.41 -12.43 13.18
C LYS A 203 -22.89 -13.35 12.04
N ASP A 204 -22.93 -12.86 10.81
CA ASP A 204 -23.33 -13.63 9.63
C ASP A 204 -22.43 -14.87 9.43
N LYS A 205 -22.99 -16.06 9.68
CA LYS A 205 -22.26 -17.33 9.63
C LYS A 205 -21.75 -17.65 8.23
N ARG A 206 -22.45 -17.22 7.17
CA ARG A 206 -22.08 -17.53 5.78
C ARG A 206 -20.87 -16.69 5.36
N VAL A 207 -20.86 -15.41 5.73
CA VAL A 207 -19.68 -14.55 5.53
C VAL A 207 -18.48 -15.09 6.32
N LEU A 208 -18.67 -15.45 7.60
CA LEU A 208 -17.60 -16.01 8.42
C LEU A 208 -17.05 -17.32 7.84
N ALA A 209 -17.92 -18.19 7.35
CA ALA A 209 -17.53 -19.45 6.71
C ALA A 209 -16.73 -19.18 5.42
N LEU A 210 -17.14 -18.21 4.61
CA LEU A 210 -16.47 -17.86 3.36
C LEU A 210 -15.09 -17.23 3.61
N VAL A 211 -14.97 -16.31 4.59
CA VAL A 211 -13.67 -15.76 5.00
C VAL A 211 -12.75 -16.88 5.50
N LYS A 212 -13.26 -17.77 6.36
CA LYS A 212 -12.51 -18.94 6.84
C LYS A 212 -12.09 -19.87 5.70
N ALA A 213 -12.94 -20.08 4.70
CA ALA A 213 -12.62 -20.90 3.53
C ALA A 213 -11.47 -20.29 2.72
N PHE A 214 -11.47 -18.96 2.50
CA PHE A 214 -10.35 -18.28 1.83
C PHE A 214 -9.03 -18.35 2.61
N LEU A 215 -9.08 -18.29 3.94
CA LEU A 215 -7.89 -18.46 4.79
C LEU A 215 -7.31 -19.88 4.69
N LYS A 216 -8.17 -20.88 4.46
CA LYS A 216 -7.80 -22.30 4.42
C LYS A 216 -7.64 -22.89 3.01
N ALA A 217 -7.86 -22.11 1.96
CA ALA A 217 -7.93 -22.59 0.58
C ALA A 217 -6.63 -23.29 0.10
N GLY A 218 -5.52 -23.14 0.81
CA GLY A 218 -4.25 -23.78 0.48
C GLY A 218 -3.51 -23.08 -0.66
N ILE A 219 -2.31 -23.56 -0.94
CA ILE A 219 -1.43 -23.06 -2.00
C ILE A 219 -1.06 -24.22 -2.92
N LEU A 220 -1.27 -24.06 -4.23
CA LEU A 220 -0.72 -24.95 -5.24
C LEU A 220 0.68 -24.46 -5.61
N THR A 221 1.69 -25.22 -5.23
CA THR A 221 3.10 -24.88 -5.47
C THR A 221 3.46 -24.96 -6.96
N GLU A 222 4.57 -24.32 -7.36
CA GLU A 222 5.08 -24.40 -8.75
C GLU A 222 5.43 -25.84 -9.18
N LEU A 223 5.58 -26.78 -8.23
CA LEU A 223 5.85 -28.20 -8.48
C LEU A 223 4.57 -29.05 -8.58
N GLY A 224 3.39 -28.44 -8.45
CA GLY A 224 2.09 -29.14 -8.52
C GLY A 224 1.63 -29.76 -7.20
N GLU A 225 2.36 -29.55 -6.10
CA GLU A 225 1.95 -30.02 -4.77
C GLU A 225 0.95 -29.06 -4.12
N ASN A 226 -0.14 -29.59 -3.57
CA ASN A 226 -1.06 -28.86 -2.71
C ASN A 226 -0.51 -28.75 -1.30
N LYS A 227 -0.37 -27.53 -0.78
CA LYS A 227 0.02 -27.27 0.61
C LYS A 227 -1.12 -26.62 1.37
N GLU A 228 -1.47 -27.20 2.52
CA GLU A 228 -2.46 -26.61 3.41
C GLU A 228 -1.93 -25.32 4.05
N THR A 229 -2.83 -24.36 4.27
CA THR A 229 -2.51 -23.09 4.94
C THR A 229 -3.05 -23.12 6.36
N MET A 230 -2.18 -23.46 7.32
CA MET A 230 -2.53 -23.54 8.75
C MET A 230 -2.50 -22.18 9.46
N THR A 231 -1.72 -21.22 8.94
CA THR A 231 -1.63 -19.85 9.43
C THR A 231 -1.46 -18.88 8.26
N GLY A 232 -1.74 -17.60 8.51
CA GLY A 232 -1.54 -16.54 7.54
C GLY A 232 -2.73 -16.27 6.62
N THR A 233 -2.57 -15.30 5.76
CA THR A 233 -3.52 -14.88 4.72
C THR A 233 -2.79 -14.98 3.38
N PRO A 234 -3.39 -15.55 2.33
CA PRO A 234 -2.72 -15.70 1.04
C PRO A 234 -2.20 -14.35 0.52
N GLN A 235 -0.89 -14.23 0.35
CA GLN A 235 -0.28 -13.01 -0.13
C GLN A 235 -0.61 -12.82 -1.62
N GLY A 236 -1.50 -11.89 -1.95
CA GLY A 236 -2.01 -11.68 -3.32
C GLY A 236 -3.53 -11.77 -3.44
N GLY A 237 -4.22 -12.22 -2.37
CA GLY A 237 -5.66 -12.08 -2.24
C GLY A 237 -6.09 -10.61 -2.10
N ILE A 238 -7.26 -10.27 -2.68
CA ILE A 238 -7.82 -8.91 -2.63
C ILE A 238 -8.29 -8.56 -1.21
N LEU A 239 -8.76 -9.57 -0.47
CA LEU A 239 -9.26 -9.43 0.89
C LEU A 239 -8.14 -9.41 1.95
N SER A 240 -6.99 -10.04 1.65
CA SER A 240 -5.88 -10.22 2.60
C SER A 240 -5.38 -8.92 3.26
N PRO A 241 -5.22 -7.79 2.53
CA PRO A 241 -4.79 -6.53 3.16
C PRO A 241 -5.77 -6.00 4.21
N LEU A 242 -7.08 -6.16 4.00
CA LEU A 242 -8.10 -5.77 4.98
C LEU A 242 -8.01 -6.67 6.22
N LEU A 243 -7.89 -7.99 6.03
CA LEU A 243 -7.75 -8.94 7.14
C LEU A 243 -6.48 -8.69 7.97
N ALA A 244 -5.36 -8.39 7.32
CA ALA A 244 -4.13 -8.01 8.00
C ALA A 244 -4.32 -6.74 8.85
N ASN A 245 -5.04 -5.75 8.34
CA ASN A 245 -5.37 -4.55 9.11
C ASN A 245 -6.32 -4.83 10.29
N ILE A 246 -7.28 -5.76 10.14
CA ILE A 246 -8.16 -6.21 11.24
C ILE A 246 -7.35 -6.89 12.34
N ALA A 247 -6.42 -7.79 11.99
CA ALA A 247 -5.55 -8.42 12.98
C ALA A 247 -4.68 -7.39 13.71
N LEU A 248 -4.01 -6.51 12.96
CA LEU A 248 -3.09 -5.50 13.51
C LEU A 248 -3.80 -4.33 14.21
N SER A 249 -5.13 -4.21 14.08
CA SER A 249 -5.87 -3.19 14.84
C SER A 249 -5.73 -3.41 16.35
N ALA A 250 -5.52 -4.65 16.80
CA ALA A 250 -5.24 -4.96 18.20
C ALA A 250 -4.02 -4.20 18.75
N LEU A 251 -2.96 -4.12 17.94
CA LEU A 251 -1.76 -3.38 18.29
C LEU A 251 -2.04 -1.88 18.36
N ASP A 252 -2.77 -1.37 17.35
CA ASP A 252 -3.09 0.05 17.29
C ASP A 252 -3.98 0.46 18.48
N GLU A 253 -5.01 -0.33 18.80
CA GLU A 253 -5.92 -0.12 19.92
C GLU A 253 -5.18 -0.09 21.25
N HIS A 254 -4.28 -1.05 21.48
CA HIS A 254 -3.47 -1.12 22.71
C HIS A 254 -2.57 0.11 22.88
N LEU A 255 -1.79 0.45 21.86
CA LEU A 255 -0.87 1.60 21.93
C LEU A 255 -1.60 2.95 21.98
N MET A 256 -2.80 3.01 21.41
CA MET A 256 -3.65 4.20 21.38
C MET A 256 -4.60 4.32 22.58
N GLU A 257 -4.68 3.32 23.45
CA GLU A 257 -5.56 3.35 24.63
C GLU A 257 -5.35 4.63 25.47
N PRO A 258 -4.11 5.06 25.81
CA PRO A 258 -3.93 6.27 26.60
C PRO A 258 -4.27 7.56 25.83
N TRP A 259 -4.43 7.50 24.50
CA TRP A 259 -4.81 8.63 23.66
C TRP A 259 -6.33 8.84 23.56
N LYS A 260 -7.14 7.85 23.98
CA LYS A 260 -8.60 7.96 23.99
C LYS A 260 -9.07 9.07 24.95
N PRO A 261 -10.28 9.64 24.76
CA PRO A 261 -10.83 10.64 25.68
C PRO A 261 -10.76 10.17 27.14
N GLY A 262 -10.24 11.03 28.04
CA GLY A 262 -10.01 10.67 29.45
C GLY A 262 -8.73 9.88 29.72
N GLY A 263 -8.08 9.36 28.68
CA GLY A 263 -6.79 8.67 28.77
C GLY A 263 -5.63 9.59 29.16
N ALA A 264 -4.54 9.00 29.64
CA ALA A 264 -3.43 9.76 30.22
C ALA A 264 -2.63 10.60 29.21
N MET A 265 -2.77 10.34 27.91
CA MET A 265 -2.13 11.08 26.81
C MET A 265 -3.14 11.81 25.90
N SER A 266 -4.40 11.92 26.32
CA SER A 266 -5.47 12.45 25.46
C SER A 266 -5.25 13.93 25.09
N THR A 267 -4.87 14.78 26.05
CA THR A 267 -4.63 16.21 25.82
C THR A 267 -3.16 16.60 25.82
N ALA A 268 -2.82 17.72 25.19
CA ALA A 268 -1.47 18.27 25.19
C ALA A 268 -0.96 18.55 26.61
N TRP A 269 -1.82 19.10 27.47
CA TRP A 269 -1.51 19.36 28.88
C TRP A 269 -1.21 18.07 29.65
N GLN A 270 -2.02 17.01 29.48
CA GLN A 270 -1.78 15.74 30.16
C GLN A 270 -0.44 15.12 29.73
N ARG A 271 -0.12 15.14 28.43
CA ARG A 271 1.16 14.67 27.91
C ARG A 271 2.33 15.48 28.48
N GLN A 272 2.19 16.80 28.55
CA GLN A 272 3.20 17.67 29.14
C GLN A 272 3.38 17.39 30.64
N SER A 273 2.29 17.31 31.41
CA SER A 273 2.34 17.01 32.84
C SER A 273 2.91 15.62 33.14
N ARG A 274 2.63 14.61 32.30
CA ARG A 274 3.25 13.28 32.41
C ARG A 274 4.77 13.37 32.26
N ARG A 275 5.24 14.15 31.29
CA ARG A 275 6.66 14.29 31.03
C ARG A 275 7.38 15.11 32.11
N THR A 276 6.83 16.25 32.52
CA THR A 276 7.52 17.16 33.44
C THR A 276 7.34 16.82 34.91
N ARG A 277 6.13 16.43 35.34
CA ARG A 277 5.84 16.18 36.76
C ARG A 277 6.02 14.73 37.17
N LYS A 278 5.68 13.79 36.28
CA LYS A 278 5.72 12.34 36.57
C LYS A 278 6.93 11.64 35.97
N GLN A 279 7.73 12.34 35.15
CA GLN A 279 8.87 11.81 34.40
C GLN A 279 8.56 10.57 33.55
N LEU A 280 7.29 10.38 33.17
CA LEU A 280 6.85 9.25 32.37
C LEU A 280 7.00 9.55 30.87
N PRO A 281 7.18 8.52 30.03
CA PRO A 281 7.21 8.70 28.58
C PRO A 281 5.81 8.97 28.01
N ASN A 282 5.82 9.62 26.85
CA ASN A 282 4.69 9.63 25.92
C ASN A 282 5.10 8.98 24.61
N TRP A 283 4.18 8.33 23.91
CA TRP A 283 4.49 7.67 22.64
C TRP A 283 3.39 7.86 21.60
N ARG A 284 3.76 7.81 20.33
CA ARG A 284 2.85 7.84 19.18
C ARG A 284 3.25 6.76 18.19
N VAL A 285 2.33 5.86 17.87
CA VAL A 285 2.52 4.87 16.80
C VAL A 285 2.11 5.46 15.45
N VAL A 286 2.86 5.09 14.41
CA VAL A 286 2.54 5.36 13.00
C VAL A 286 2.75 4.06 12.24
N ARG A 287 1.67 3.48 11.69
CA ARG A 287 1.70 2.18 11.03
C ARG A 287 1.32 2.27 9.56
N TYR A 288 2.08 1.60 8.71
CA TYR A 288 1.78 1.39 7.30
C TYR A 288 1.86 -0.10 6.98
N ALA A 289 0.69 -0.76 7.01
CA ALA A 289 0.60 -2.22 6.91
C ALA A 289 1.37 -2.92 8.04
N ASP A 290 2.40 -3.70 7.70
CA ASP A 290 3.28 -4.46 8.60
C ASP A 290 4.49 -3.66 9.12
N ASP A 291 4.82 -2.56 8.44
CA ASP A 291 5.90 -1.63 8.79
C ASP A 291 5.34 -0.53 9.71
N PHE A 292 5.95 -0.33 10.88
CA PHE A 292 5.49 0.71 11.81
C PHE A 292 6.63 1.29 12.63
N VAL A 293 6.44 2.54 13.05
CA VAL A 293 7.34 3.22 13.97
C VAL A 293 6.57 3.65 15.22
N VAL A 294 7.23 3.58 16.37
CA VAL A 294 6.74 4.20 17.60
C VAL A 294 7.69 5.31 18.00
N LEU A 295 7.20 6.54 17.94
CA LEU A 295 7.92 7.74 18.35
C LEU A 295 7.70 7.95 19.83
N VAL A 296 8.77 8.14 20.59
CA VAL A 296 8.76 8.26 22.05
C VAL A 296 9.37 9.60 22.45
N ASN A 297 8.64 10.34 23.29
CA ASN A 297 9.16 11.45 24.05
C ASN A 297 9.51 10.94 25.45
N GLY A 298 10.78 10.59 25.64
CA GLY A 298 11.30 9.84 26.77
C GLY A 298 12.79 9.55 26.61
N SER A 299 13.26 8.45 27.18
CA SER A 299 14.62 7.94 27.03
C SER A 299 14.67 6.70 26.13
N ARG A 300 15.88 6.15 25.93
CA ARG A 300 16.08 4.89 25.19
C ARG A 300 15.45 3.70 25.89
N GLU A 301 15.50 3.69 27.23
CA GLU A 301 14.91 2.64 28.08
C GLU A 301 13.39 2.59 27.93
N ASP A 302 12.75 3.76 27.81
CA ASP A 302 11.31 3.85 27.54
C ASP A 302 10.94 3.18 26.20
N VAL A 303 11.79 3.31 25.17
CA VAL A 303 11.58 2.64 23.87
C VAL A 303 11.70 1.13 24.02
N LEU A 304 12.67 0.65 24.80
CA LEU A 304 12.84 -0.78 25.07
C LEU A 304 11.63 -1.35 25.82
N ALA A 305 11.08 -0.61 26.79
CA ALA A 305 9.85 -1.00 27.47
C ALA A 305 8.66 -1.08 26.50
N VAL A 306 8.52 -0.10 25.60
CA VAL A 306 7.47 -0.14 24.56
C VAL A 306 7.67 -1.32 23.61
N ARG A 307 8.92 -1.66 23.23
CA ARG A 307 9.22 -2.83 22.39
C ARG A 307 8.76 -4.14 23.02
N GLU A 308 8.99 -4.31 24.33
CA GLU A 308 8.53 -5.50 25.07
C GLU A 308 7.00 -5.57 25.15
N ASP A 309 6.35 -4.42 25.37
CA ASP A 309 4.89 -4.32 25.39
C ASP A 309 4.28 -4.67 24.02
N VAL A 310 4.84 -4.13 22.94
CA VAL A 310 4.47 -4.48 21.56
C VAL A 310 4.63 -5.98 21.30
N SER A 311 5.72 -6.58 21.75
CA SER A 311 5.97 -8.02 21.58
C SER A 311 4.94 -8.87 22.30
N ARG A 312 4.47 -8.43 23.47
CA ARG A 312 3.40 -9.09 24.24
C ARG A 312 2.06 -9.06 23.51
N VAL A 313 1.72 -7.94 22.87
CA VAL A 313 0.47 -7.78 22.12
C VAL A 313 0.47 -8.56 20.80
N LEU A 314 1.63 -8.68 20.15
CA LEU A 314 1.76 -9.44 18.89
C LEU A 314 1.70 -10.96 19.10
N LYS A 315 2.17 -11.47 20.24
CA LYS A 315 2.22 -12.90 20.55
C LYS A 315 0.88 -13.64 20.38
N PRO A 316 -0.26 -13.18 20.94
CA PRO A 316 -1.56 -13.86 20.75
C PRO A 316 -2.08 -13.81 19.31
N LEU A 317 -1.57 -12.91 18.46
CA LEU A 317 -1.90 -12.87 17.03
C LEU A 317 -1.06 -13.83 16.18
N GLY A 318 -0.15 -14.61 16.81
CA GLY A 318 0.84 -15.43 16.10
C GLY A 318 2.02 -14.65 15.53
N LEU A 319 2.14 -13.35 15.84
CA LEU A 319 3.10 -12.44 15.24
C LEU A 319 4.32 -12.19 16.13
N ARG A 320 5.45 -11.86 15.50
CA ARG A 320 6.73 -11.56 16.17
C ARG A 320 7.44 -10.41 15.48
N LEU A 321 8.17 -9.61 16.25
CA LEU A 321 9.06 -8.58 15.72
C LEU A 321 10.28 -9.22 15.04
N SER A 322 10.69 -8.68 13.90
CA SER A 322 11.90 -9.09 13.21
C SER A 322 13.14 -8.59 13.96
N GLN A 323 13.94 -9.50 14.52
CA GLN A 323 15.16 -9.11 15.26
C GLN A 323 16.20 -8.42 14.37
N GLU A 324 16.30 -8.82 13.09
CA GLU A 324 17.28 -8.26 12.14
C GLU A 324 16.94 -6.82 11.72
N LYS A 325 15.65 -6.48 11.67
CA LYS A 325 15.18 -5.20 11.14
C LYS A 325 14.67 -4.23 12.20
N THR A 326 14.23 -4.76 13.34
CA THR A 326 13.71 -3.92 14.42
C THR A 326 14.86 -3.28 15.15
N GLN A 327 14.86 -1.95 15.21
CA GLN A 327 15.94 -1.17 15.81
C GLN A 327 15.41 -0.05 16.71
N VAL A 328 16.18 0.25 17.76
CA VAL A 328 15.94 1.41 18.62
C VAL A 328 16.96 2.46 18.24
N THR A 329 16.48 3.63 17.82
CA THR A 329 17.31 4.71 17.28
C THR A 329 16.78 6.07 17.70
N HIS A 330 17.55 7.11 17.43
CA HIS A 330 17.15 8.49 17.65
C HIS A 330 16.99 9.20 16.30
N LEU A 331 16.04 10.13 16.18
CA LEU A 331 15.81 10.86 14.92
C LEU A 331 17.03 11.65 14.45
N GLU A 332 17.99 11.93 15.32
CA GLU A 332 19.26 12.55 14.93
C GLU A 332 20.12 11.64 14.03
N ASP A 333 20.15 10.34 14.31
CA ASP A 333 20.80 9.32 13.47
C ASP A 333 20.01 9.09 12.17
N GLY A 334 18.70 9.33 12.25
CA GLY A 334 17.76 9.24 11.14
C GLY A 334 17.21 7.83 10.93
N ILE A 335 16.00 7.77 10.36
CA ILE A 335 15.27 6.52 10.11
C ILE A 335 14.85 6.40 8.65
N ASP A 336 14.83 5.18 8.11
CA ASP A 336 14.35 4.91 6.76
C ASP A 336 12.95 4.30 6.81
N PHE A 337 11.91 5.06 6.45
CA PHE A 337 10.51 4.62 6.47
C PHE A 337 9.81 4.91 5.14
N LEU A 338 9.15 3.91 4.55
CA LEU A 338 8.42 4.02 3.27
C LEU A 338 9.22 4.64 2.09
N GLY A 339 10.54 4.44 2.09
CA GLY A 339 11.47 4.96 1.08
C GLY A 339 11.95 6.39 1.34
N PHE A 340 11.57 6.99 2.46
CA PHE A 340 12.06 8.29 2.92
C PHE A 340 13.07 8.10 4.04
N HIS A 341 14.07 8.97 4.08
CA HIS A 341 15.01 9.08 5.18
C HIS A 341 14.63 10.30 6.03
N ILE A 342 14.15 10.09 7.25
CA ILE A 342 13.66 11.14 8.14
C ILE A 342 14.72 11.40 9.20
N GLN A 343 15.18 12.65 9.32
CA GLN A 343 16.26 13.02 10.24
C GLN A 343 15.98 14.35 10.92
N TRP A 344 16.12 14.39 12.24
CA TRP A 344 16.15 15.62 13.03
C TRP A 344 17.56 16.18 13.03
N ARG A 345 17.77 17.33 12.40
CA ARG A 345 19.09 17.93 12.27
C ARG A 345 19.06 19.44 12.36
N ARG A 346 20.19 20.03 12.75
CA ARG A 346 20.37 21.48 12.77
C ARG A 346 20.36 22.04 11.35
N LYS A 347 19.58 23.10 11.13
CA LYS A 347 19.59 23.85 9.87
C LYS A 347 20.94 24.58 9.76
N LYS A 348 21.68 24.30 8.68
CA LYS A 348 23.01 24.89 8.45
C LYS A 348 22.96 26.42 8.55
N GLY A 349 23.89 26.98 9.33
CA GLY A 349 24.00 28.43 9.55
C GLY A 349 23.01 29.01 10.57
N THR A 350 22.26 28.17 11.29
CA THR A 350 21.35 28.60 12.37
C THR A 350 21.39 27.61 13.52
N ASP A 351 20.92 28.02 14.71
CA ASP A 351 20.72 27.10 15.85
C ASP A 351 19.34 26.45 15.88
N GLN A 352 18.57 26.61 14.81
CA GLN A 352 17.26 25.98 14.68
C GLN A 352 17.40 24.52 14.24
N TRP A 353 16.73 23.64 14.97
CA TRP A 353 16.64 22.23 14.64
C TRP A 353 15.30 21.92 13.98
N HIS A 354 15.35 21.17 12.88
CA HIS A 354 14.16 20.79 12.13
C HIS A 354 14.20 19.31 11.78
N VAL A 355 13.03 18.69 11.69
CA VAL A 355 12.91 17.37 11.07
C VAL A 355 12.91 17.56 9.56
N TYR A 356 13.79 16.84 8.88
CA TYR A 356 13.89 16.83 7.43
C TYR A 356 13.49 15.46 6.89
N THR A 357 12.84 15.45 5.74
CA THR A 357 12.47 14.24 5.02
C THR A 357 13.24 14.22 3.70
N PHE A 358 14.17 13.29 3.55
CA PHE A 358 14.94 13.04 2.33
C PHE A 358 14.45 11.78 1.62
N ILE A 359 14.92 11.56 0.40
CA ILE A 359 14.73 10.29 -0.30
C ILE A 359 15.80 9.31 0.19
N ALA A 360 15.40 8.12 0.63
CA ALA A 360 16.35 7.10 1.06
C ALA A 360 17.25 6.63 -0.10
N LYS A 361 18.44 6.12 0.22
CA LYS A 361 19.41 5.68 -0.80
C LYS A 361 18.90 4.51 -1.64
N ARG A 362 18.07 3.63 -1.06
CA ARG A 362 17.57 2.41 -1.72
C ARG A 362 16.64 2.71 -2.91
N PRO A 363 15.57 3.53 -2.80
CA PRO A 363 14.76 3.93 -3.95
C PRO A 363 15.55 4.56 -5.09
N ILE A 364 16.55 5.40 -4.79
CA ILE A 364 17.43 6.01 -5.80
C ILE A 364 18.22 4.93 -6.55
N ARG A 365 18.83 3.98 -5.83
CA ARG A 365 19.56 2.86 -6.44
C ARG A 365 18.65 2.00 -7.33
N GLN A 366 17.43 1.72 -6.88
CA GLN A 366 16.45 0.95 -7.66
C GLN A 366 16.01 1.68 -8.93
N LEU A 367 15.76 2.99 -8.87
CA LEU A 367 15.45 3.78 -10.06
C LEU A 367 16.63 3.74 -11.06
N LYS A 368 17.85 4.01 -10.58
CA LYS A 368 19.05 3.94 -11.44
C LYS A 368 19.23 2.56 -12.06
N ALA A 369 18.97 1.48 -11.32
CA ALA A 369 19.04 0.11 -11.85
C ALA A 369 17.99 -0.15 -12.94
N LYS A 370 16.73 0.27 -12.73
CA LYS A 370 15.66 0.16 -13.74
C LYS A 370 16.02 0.92 -15.01
N ILE A 371 16.47 2.16 -14.90
CA ILE A 371 16.89 2.96 -16.06
C ILE A 371 18.09 2.31 -16.77
N ARG A 372 19.08 1.78 -16.03
CA ARG A 372 20.21 1.07 -16.63
C ARG A 372 19.76 -0.16 -17.44
N ALA A 373 18.78 -0.91 -16.95
CA ALA A 373 18.24 -2.08 -17.62
C ALA A 373 17.51 -1.71 -18.92
N LEU A 374 16.82 -0.56 -18.96
CA LEU A 374 16.15 -0.06 -20.16
C LEU A 374 17.12 0.51 -21.19
N THR A 375 18.17 1.20 -20.76
CA THR A 375 19.12 1.89 -21.65
C THR A 375 20.41 1.08 -21.88
N ARG A 376 20.29 -0.24 -22.13
CA ARG A 376 21.47 -1.07 -22.48
C ARG A 376 22.07 -0.59 -23.81
N ARG A 377 23.40 -0.66 -23.95
CA ARG A 377 24.11 -0.13 -25.14
C ARG A 377 23.67 -0.80 -26.45
N GLN A 378 23.38 -2.10 -26.40
CA GLN A 378 22.92 -2.91 -27.53
C GLN A 378 21.38 -3.02 -27.59
N SER A 379 20.64 -2.15 -26.89
CA SER A 379 19.19 -2.19 -26.94
C SER A 379 18.69 -1.80 -28.34
N GLN A 380 17.96 -2.71 -28.99
CA GLN A 380 17.31 -2.46 -30.28
C GLN A 380 15.93 -1.82 -30.15
N GLN A 381 15.51 -1.48 -28.92
CA GLN A 381 14.19 -0.89 -28.67
C GLN A 381 14.04 0.44 -29.41
N ASP A 382 12.88 0.64 -30.02
CA ASP A 382 12.48 1.92 -30.57
C ASP A 382 12.59 3.06 -29.52
N LEU A 383 13.07 4.22 -29.95
CA LEU A 383 13.35 5.36 -29.07
C LEU A 383 12.06 5.91 -28.46
N LYS A 384 10.97 6.02 -29.22
CA LYS A 384 9.69 6.51 -28.70
C LYS A 384 9.17 5.59 -27.59
N SER A 385 9.16 4.28 -27.85
CA SER A 385 8.75 3.26 -26.89
C SER A 385 9.60 3.30 -25.62
N LEU A 386 10.92 3.51 -25.75
CA LEU A 386 11.83 3.70 -24.62
C LEU A 386 11.49 4.97 -23.82
N LEU A 387 11.28 6.11 -24.50
CA LEU A 387 10.95 7.38 -23.86
C LEU A 387 9.63 7.29 -23.10
N ILE A 388 8.59 6.68 -23.68
CA ILE A 388 7.31 6.43 -23.01
C ILE A 388 7.54 5.64 -21.71
N ARG A 389 8.31 4.56 -21.77
CA ARG A 389 8.56 3.69 -20.61
C ARG A 389 9.39 4.39 -19.53
N ILE A 390 10.41 5.14 -19.90
CA ILE A 390 11.20 5.95 -18.96
C ILE A 390 10.29 7.02 -18.31
N ASN A 391 9.51 7.74 -19.11
CA ASN A 391 8.64 8.80 -18.63
C ASN A 391 7.59 8.28 -17.64
N GLN A 392 6.96 7.14 -17.90
CA GLN A 392 6.01 6.52 -16.97
C GLN A 392 6.65 6.22 -15.61
N ILE A 393 7.84 5.61 -15.61
CA ILE A 393 8.57 5.29 -14.38
C ILE A 393 8.94 6.56 -13.62
N VAL A 394 9.52 7.52 -14.33
CA VAL A 394 10.10 8.72 -13.73
C VAL A 394 9.02 9.69 -13.24
N ARG A 395 7.91 9.85 -13.98
CA ARG A 395 6.77 10.67 -13.55
C ARG A 395 6.15 10.13 -12.26
N GLY A 396 5.87 8.82 -12.20
CA GLY A 396 5.32 8.19 -11.00
C GLY A 396 6.28 8.30 -9.81
N TRP A 397 7.57 8.06 -10.04
CA TRP A 397 8.60 8.17 -9.00
C TRP A 397 8.72 9.61 -8.47
N SER A 398 8.76 10.60 -9.38
CA SER A 398 8.84 12.02 -8.99
C SER A 398 7.59 12.47 -8.24
N ALA A 399 6.40 12.06 -8.69
CA ALA A 399 5.14 12.37 -8.03
C ALA A 399 5.09 11.82 -6.59
N TYR A 400 5.63 10.63 -6.34
CA TYR A 400 5.68 10.05 -5.00
C TYR A 400 6.67 10.78 -4.08
N PHE A 401 7.87 11.11 -4.58
CA PHE A 401 8.95 11.70 -3.78
C PHE A 401 8.98 13.24 -3.75
N ARG A 402 8.10 13.93 -4.49
CA ARG A 402 8.06 15.42 -4.55
C ARG A 402 7.83 16.11 -3.22
N HIS A 403 7.42 15.36 -2.20
CA HIS A 403 7.19 15.86 -0.85
C HIS A 403 8.40 15.80 0.08
N ALA A 404 9.49 15.17 -0.37
CA ALA A 404 10.78 15.21 0.30
C ALA A 404 11.61 16.41 -0.15
N VAL A 405 12.67 16.72 0.59
CA VAL A 405 13.74 17.62 0.17
C VAL A 405 14.53 16.94 -0.94
N ALA A 406 14.03 17.07 -2.18
CA ALA A 406 14.42 16.26 -3.31
C ALA A 406 14.97 17.05 -4.51
N LYS A 407 15.01 18.38 -4.47
CA LYS A 407 15.32 19.21 -5.66
C LYS A 407 16.69 18.85 -6.27
N ASN A 408 17.74 18.81 -5.47
CA ASN A 408 19.09 18.46 -5.93
C ASN A 408 19.15 17.01 -6.46
N GLN A 409 18.41 16.10 -5.82
CA GLN A 409 18.34 14.69 -6.18
C GLN A 409 17.60 14.50 -7.49
N PHE A 410 16.54 15.27 -7.75
CA PHE A 410 15.82 15.29 -9.02
C PHE A 410 16.71 15.82 -10.15
N SER A 411 17.44 16.91 -9.94
CA SER A 411 18.40 17.42 -10.93
C SER A 411 19.49 16.38 -11.24
N GLY A 412 20.13 15.81 -10.22
CA GLY A 412 21.17 14.80 -10.44
C GLY A 412 20.64 13.50 -11.07
N LEU A 413 19.36 13.16 -10.89
CA LEU A 413 18.71 12.04 -11.57
C LEU A 413 18.33 12.37 -13.02
N ALA A 414 17.86 13.59 -13.29
CA ALA A 414 17.62 14.08 -14.64
C ALA A 414 18.91 14.00 -15.48
N ASP A 415 20.02 14.53 -14.95
CA ASP A 415 21.34 14.45 -15.59
C ASP A 415 21.75 13.01 -15.84
N PHE A 416 21.60 12.13 -14.84
CA PHE A 416 21.91 10.71 -14.97
C PHE A 416 21.11 10.05 -16.10
N ILE A 417 19.80 10.30 -16.18
CA ILE A 417 18.92 9.72 -17.21
C ILE A 417 19.32 10.27 -18.58
N TRP A 418 19.53 11.57 -18.69
CA TRP A 418 19.94 12.23 -19.93
C TRP A 418 21.24 11.63 -20.48
N TRP A 419 22.28 11.52 -19.64
CA TRP A 419 23.56 10.91 -20.04
C TRP A 419 23.42 9.46 -20.47
N ARG A 420 22.50 8.71 -19.86
CA ARG A 420 22.25 7.30 -20.23
C ARG A 420 21.60 7.17 -21.60
N VAL A 421 20.56 7.97 -21.87
CA VAL A 421 19.89 7.96 -23.17
C VAL A 421 20.84 8.47 -24.26
N MET A 422 21.56 9.57 -24.01
CA MET A 422 22.54 10.10 -24.98
C MET A 422 23.65 9.11 -25.31
N ARG A 423 24.24 8.45 -24.30
CA ARG A 423 25.28 7.45 -24.54
C ARG A 423 24.74 6.24 -25.30
N MET A 424 23.50 5.85 -25.07
CA MET A 424 22.86 4.76 -25.82
C MET A 424 22.68 5.14 -27.29
N LEU A 425 22.12 6.32 -27.57
CA LEU A 425 21.95 6.82 -28.95
C LEU A 425 23.28 6.98 -29.67
N ARG A 426 24.30 7.49 -28.96
CA ARG A 426 25.65 7.60 -29.48
C ARG A 426 26.19 6.27 -30.01
N VAL A 427 26.08 5.21 -29.21
CA VAL A 427 26.59 3.89 -29.56
C VAL A 427 25.72 3.24 -30.64
N ARG A 428 24.40 3.42 -30.58
CA ARG A 428 23.46 2.82 -31.55
C ARG A 428 23.66 3.36 -32.97
N HIS A 429 23.95 4.64 -33.11
CA HIS A 429 24.07 5.31 -34.41
C HIS A 429 25.51 5.67 -34.77
N ASP A 430 26.48 5.18 -34.00
CA ASP A 430 27.91 5.48 -34.13
C ASP A 430 28.22 6.99 -34.24
N TRP A 431 27.51 7.80 -33.44
CA TRP A 431 27.65 9.25 -33.49
C TRP A 431 28.90 9.73 -32.74
N THR A 432 29.53 10.78 -33.27
CA THR A 432 30.51 11.56 -32.53
C THR A 432 29.82 12.57 -31.62
N TRP A 433 30.56 13.14 -30.66
CA TRP A 433 30.02 14.24 -29.84
C TRP A 433 29.69 15.50 -30.67
N LYS A 434 30.33 15.68 -31.84
CA LYS A 434 30.00 16.76 -32.76
C LYS A 434 28.62 16.54 -33.38
N ASP A 435 28.29 15.31 -33.76
CA ASP A 435 26.98 14.97 -34.33
C ASP A 435 25.86 15.14 -33.31
N ILE A 436 26.10 14.71 -32.06
CA ILE A 436 25.15 14.91 -30.96
C ILE A 436 24.91 16.41 -30.73
N ARG A 437 25.97 17.22 -30.66
CA ARG A 437 25.82 18.68 -30.49
C ARG A 437 25.05 19.29 -31.65
N ARG A 438 25.35 18.91 -32.90
CA ARG A 438 24.64 19.42 -34.08
C ARG A 438 23.14 19.09 -34.03
N ARG A 439 22.75 17.92 -33.52
CA ARG A 439 21.35 17.46 -33.47
C ARG A 439 20.57 18.00 -32.27
N PHE A 440 21.21 18.04 -31.10
CA PHE A 440 20.54 18.31 -29.83
C PHE A 440 20.91 19.66 -29.22
N VAL A 441 21.60 20.55 -29.93
CA VAL A 441 21.88 21.92 -29.46
C VAL A 441 21.23 22.92 -30.40
N THR A 442 20.61 23.95 -29.83
CA THR A 442 20.05 25.09 -30.56
C THR A 442 21.16 26.03 -31.04
N PRO A 443 20.91 26.89 -32.04
CA PRO A 443 21.89 27.91 -32.45
C PRO A 443 22.36 28.82 -31.30
N SER A 444 21.52 29.00 -30.27
CA SER A 444 21.84 29.75 -29.05
C SER A 444 22.63 28.95 -28.00
N GLY A 445 23.10 27.74 -28.32
CA GLY A 445 23.91 26.90 -27.41
C GLY A 445 23.12 26.12 -26.35
N ARG A 446 21.78 26.17 -26.33
CA ARG A 446 20.95 25.41 -25.37
C ARG A 446 20.66 24.01 -25.87
N TRP A 447 20.71 23.02 -24.98
CA TRP A 447 20.33 21.64 -25.29
C TRP A 447 18.82 21.54 -25.55
N ARG A 448 18.45 20.87 -26.65
CA ARG A 448 17.08 20.47 -26.97
C ARG A 448 16.70 19.24 -26.15
N PRO A 449 15.42 19.11 -25.74
CA PRO A 449 14.92 17.88 -25.14
C PRO A 449 15.16 16.69 -26.06
N ILE A 450 15.45 15.52 -25.49
CA ILE A 450 15.51 14.28 -26.26
C ILE A 450 14.07 13.92 -26.63
N SER A 451 13.75 13.90 -27.92
CA SER A 451 12.40 13.60 -28.39
C SER A 451 12.39 12.65 -29.58
N ALA A 452 11.30 11.89 -29.69
CA ALA A 452 11.02 11.02 -30.83
C ALA A 452 9.50 11.00 -31.08
N GLU A 453 9.09 11.32 -32.30
CA GLU A 453 7.67 11.31 -32.73
C GLU A 453 6.71 11.99 -31.72
N GLY A 454 7.03 13.24 -31.34
CA GLY A 454 6.23 14.03 -30.39
C GLY A 454 6.33 13.59 -28.92
N THR A 455 7.08 12.53 -28.60
CA THR A 455 7.35 12.13 -27.21
C THR A 455 8.68 12.70 -26.74
N GLU A 456 8.66 13.57 -25.75
CA GLU A 456 9.87 14.14 -25.15
C GLU A 456 10.26 13.43 -23.83
N LEU A 457 11.55 13.34 -23.56
CA LEU A 457 12.06 12.85 -22.28
C LEU A 457 11.63 13.78 -21.16
N PHE A 458 10.97 13.23 -20.15
CA PHE A 458 10.48 13.96 -19.00
C PHE A 458 11.64 14.47 -18.13
N ASP A 459 11.65 15.78 -17.89
CA ASP A 459 12.63 16.42 -17.02
C ASP A 459 12.21 16.37 -15.54
N MET A 460 12.93 15.58 -14.74
CA MET A 460 12.74 15.54 -13.29
C MET A 460 13.13 16.85 -12.61
N ALA A 461 14.11 17.58 -13.15
CA ALA A 461 14.59 18.83 -12.55
C ALA A 461 13.49 19.90 -12.56
N ALA A 462 12.58 19.87 -13.53
CA ALA A 462 11.42 20.76 -13.61
C ALA A 462 10.33 20.45 -12.56
N VAL A 463 10.36 19.30 -11.89
CA VAL A 463 9.33 18.92 -10.91
C VAL A 463 9.36 19.86 -9.71
N VAL A 464 8.19 20.44 -9.39
CA VAL A 464 8.01 21.31 -8.23
C VAL A 464 7.93 20.46 -6.96
N VAL A 465 8.91 20.66 -6.08
CA VAL A 465 8.95 20.08 -4.73
C VAL A 465 8.00 20.86 -3.84
N THR A 466 7.10 20.16 -3.15
CA THR A 466 6.02 20.77 -2.35
C THR A 466 5.96 20.12 -0.98
N ARG A 467 5.88 20.90 0.10
CA ARG A 467 5.70 20.32 1.44
C ARG A 467 4.33 19.65 1.55
N TYR A 468 4.31 18.42 2.06
CA TYR A 468 3.04 17.74 2.31
C TYR A 468 2.37 18.30 3.57
N ARG A 469 1.06 18.57 3.49
CA ARG A 469 0.28 19.07 4.62
C ARG A 469 -0.05 17.92 5.57
N TRP A 470 0.27 18.07 6.85
CA TRP A 470 -0.19 17.12 7.86
C TRP A 470 -1.71 17.21 8.02
N ARG A 471 -2.40 16.09 7.75
CA ARG A 471 -3.87 15.97 7.84
C ARG A 471 -4.34 15.46 9.21
N GLY A 472 -3.44 14.83 9.99
CA GLY A 472 -3.76 14.28 11.31
C GLY A 472 -4.97 13.35 11.28
N THR A 473 -5.88 13.51 12.24
CA THR A 473 -7.11 12.73 12.33
C THR A 473 -8.20 13.16 11.33
N ARG A 474 -7.99 14.23 10.55
CA ARG A 474 -8.98 14.83 9.64
C ARG A 474 -8.91 14.25 8.22
N ILE A 475 -8.70 12.95 8.12
CA ILE A 475 -8.75 12.23 6.83
C ILE A 475 -10.17 11.67 6.69
N PRO A 476 -11.02 12.23 5.80
CA PRO A 476 -12.38 11.72 5.63
C PRO A 476 -12.34 10.30 5.08
N SER A 477 -13.22 9.47 5.63
CA SER A 477 -13.61 8.21 5.02
C SER A 477 -14.39 8.50 3.73
N PRO A 478 -14.26 7.70 2.66
CA PRO A 478 -15.08 7.86 1.45
C PRO A 478 -16.59 7.81 1.72
N TRP A 479 -16.98 7.23 2.85
CA TRP A 479 -18.36 7.02 3.26
C TRP A 479 -18.86 8.07 4.26
N ALA A 480 -18.07 9.11 4.54
CA ALA A 480 -18.45 10.14 5.50
C ALA A 480 -19.32 11.27 4.91
N GLU A 481 -19.45 11.34 3.58
CA GLU A 481 -19.92 12.55 2.88
C GLU A 481 -21.31 12.44 2.20
N ILE A 482 -22.07 11.34 2.34
CA ILE A 482 -23.47 11.33 1.89
C ILE A 482 -24.37 11.90 3.00
N GLN A 483 -24.23 13.20 3.23
CA GLN A 483 -25.30 14.04 3.77
C GLN A 483 -25.63 15.07 2.70
N ALA A 484 -26.63 14.76 1.89
CA ALA A 484 -27.40 15.71 1.10
C ALA A 484 -28.85 15.22 1.09
#